data_AF-A0A7C6TWZ7-F1
#
_entry.id   AF-A0A7C6TWZ7-F1
#
_cell.length_a   1.000
_cell.length_b   1.000
_cell.length_c   1.000
_cell.angle_alpha   90.00
_cell.angle_beta   90.00
_cell.angle_gamma   90.00
#
_symmetry.space_group_name_H-M   'P 1'
#
loop_
_entity.id
_entity.type
_entity.pdbx_description
1 polymer ?
#
loop_
_entity_poly.entity_id
_entity_poly.type
_entity_poly.pdbx_seq_one_letter_code
_entity_poly.pdbx_strand_id
1 'polypeptide(L)'
;YTDAADLPRALEALQTVSHPGYYAKMAAAWAVSVFFALHPAETKAFLQNCRLDTETLAKALQKIRDSRRVCPEDKAWLAGLRKR
;
A
#
# COMPACT_ATOMS: atom_id res chain seq x y z
N TYR A 1 14.16 2.26 7.79
CA TYR A 1 14.38 3.62 7.30
C TYR A 1 14.53 3.46 5.81
N THR A 2 13.49 3.81 5.04
CA THR A 2 13.51 3.67 3.58
C THR A 2 13.71 5.08 3.07
N ASP A 3 14.85 5.36 2.43
CA ASP A 3 15.03 6.65 1.79
C ASP A 3 14.10 6.76 0.58
N ALA A 4 13.71 7.98 0.22
CA ALA A 4 12.81 8.23 -0.91
C ALA A 4 13.34 7.61 -2.23
N ALA A 5 14.67 7.47 -2.36
CA ALA A 5 15.33 6.82 -3.49
C ALA A 5 15.06 5.31 -3.58
N ASP A 6 14.87 4.63 -2.45
CA ASP A 6 14.63 3.18 -2.40
C ASP A 6 13.15 2.80 -2.51
N LEU A 7 12.26 3.78 -2.33
CA LEU A 7 10.81 3.56 -2.34
C LEU A 7 10.31 2.87 -3.61
N PRO A 8 10.70 3.26 -4.84
CA PRO A 8 10.25 2.57 -6.05
C PRO A 8 10.66 1.09 -6.08
N ARG A 9 11.90 0.79 -5.67
CA ARG A 9 12.42 -0.58 -5.61
C ARG A 9 11.66 -1.42 -4.58
N ALA A 10 11.37 -0.83 -3.43
CA ALA A 10 10.59 -1.48 -2.38
C ALA A 10 9.16 -1.78 -2.84
N LEU A 11 8.49 -0.81 -3.48
CA LEU A 11 7.14 -1.00 -4.02
C LEU A 11 7.11 -2.08 -5.11
N GLU A 12 8.11 -2.14 -6.00
CA GLU A 12 8.20 -3.20 -7.00
C GLU A 12 8.39 -4.58 -6.35
N ALA A 13 9.26 -4.69 -5.35
CA ALA A 13 9.46 -5.93 -4.62
C ALA A 13 8.16 -6.43 -3.97
N LEU A 14 7.32 -5.54 -3.44
CA LEU A 14 6.01 -5.92 -2.87
C LEU A 14 5.07 -6.55 -3.90
N GLN A 15 5.15 -6.14 -5.18
CA GLN A 15 4.34 -6.74 -6.25
C GLN A 15 4.76 -8.17 -6.60
N THR A 16 6.01 -8.54 -6.30
CA THR A 16 6.51 -9.90 -6.55
C THR A 16 6.15 -10.89 -5.44
N VAL A 17 5.56 -10.44 -4.34
CA VAL A 17 5.13 -11.31 -3.24
C VAL A 17 3.88 -12.08 -3.67
N SER A 18 4.08 -13.25 -4.27
CA SER A 18 3.03 -14.19 -4.68
C SER A 18 2.98 -15.44 -3.78
N HIS A 19 3.27 -15.26 -2.49
CA HIS A 19 3.29 -16.38 -1.54
C HIS A 19 1.88 -16.59 -0.94
N PRO A 20 1.35 -17.83 -0.89
CA PRO A 20 0.01 -18.09 -0.36
C PRO A 20 -0.09 -17.86 1.16
N GLY A 21 1.06 -17.84 1.84
CA GLY A 21 1.14 -17.67 3.29
C GLY A 21 0.57 -16.34 3.77
N TYR A 22 -0.37 -16.42 4.72
CA TYR A 22 -1.07 -15.29 5.33
C TYR A 22 -0.14 -14.16 5.79
N TYR A 23 0.95 -14.50 6.49
CA TYR A 23 1.88 -13.49 7.03
C TYR A 23 2.65 -12.73 5.95
N ALA A 24 2.96 -13.37 4.81
CA ALA A 24 3.62 -12.69 3.69
C ALA A 24 2.68 -11.61 3.11
N LYS A 25 1.41 -11.93 2.91
CA LYS A 25 0.38 -10.98 2.48
C LYS A 25 0.17 -9.85 3.49
N MET A 26 0.14 -10.17 4.79
CA MET A 26 -0.03 -9.16 5.83
C MET A 26 1.18 -8.25 5.95
N ALA A 27 2.38 -8.78 5.79
CA ALA A 27 3.62 -8.00 5.77
C ALA A 27 3.64 -7.04 4.58
N ALA A 28 3.28 -7.50 3.38
CA ALA A 28 3.18 -6.66 2.20
C ALA A 28 2.12 -5.56 2.38
N ALA A 29 0.92 -5.93 2.84
CA ALA A 29 -0.14 -4.98 3.14
C ALA A 29 0.26 -3.92 4.18
N TRP A 30 0.99 -4.33 5.21
CA TRP A 30 1.51 -3.42 6.23
C TRP A 30 2.58 -2.48 5.67
N ALA A 31 3.52 -2.99 4.87
CA ALA A 31 4.54 -2.18 4.23
C ALA A 31 3.93 -1.08 3.34
N VAL A 32 2.94 -1.42 2.51
CA VAL A 32 2.20 -0.43 1.70
C VAL A 32 1.56 0.64 2.59
N SER A 33 0.96 0.25 3.73
CA SER A 33 0.33 1.21 4.63
C SER A 33 1.33 2.15 5.31
N VAL A 34 2.54 1.67 5.56
CA VAL A 34 3.64 2.48 6.11
C VAL A 34 4.14 3.45 5.05
N PHE A 35 4.36 2.97 3.82
CA PHE A 35 4.78 3.83 2.70
C PHE A 35 3.75 4.89 2.39
N PHE A 36 2.46 4.57 2.43
CA PHE A 36 1.42 5.59 2.24
C PHE A 36 1.50 6.71 3.30
N ALA A 37 1.76 6.35 4.56
CA ALA A 37 1.86 7.33 5.64
C ALA A 37 3.14 8.20 5.56
N LEU A 38 4.20 7.72 4.90
CA LEU A 38 5.48 8.44 4.77
C LEU A 38 5.62 9.18 3.44
N HIS A 39 5.11 8.60 2.37
CA HIS A 39 5.25 9.01 0.97
C HIS A 39 3.90 8.86 0.25
N PRO A 40 2.89 9.68 0.60
CA PRO A 40 1.53 9.52 0.11
C PRO A 40 1.42 9.72 -1.39
N ALA A 41 2.17 10.66 -1.99
CA ALA A 41 2.07 10.95 -3.43
C ALA A 41 2.52 9.76 -4.29
N GLU A 42 3.70 9.21 -3.97
CA GLU A 42 4.31 8.07 -4.65
C GLU A 42 3.48 6.80 -4.43
N THR A 43 3.01 6.59 -3.20
CA THR A 43 2.21 5.40 -2.87
C THR A 43 0.81 5.47 -3.50
N LYS A 44 0.21 6.66 -3.65
CA LYS A 44 -1.04 6.84 -4.41
C LYS A 44 -0.87 6.44 -5.87
N ALA A 45 0.20 6.90 -6.52
CA ALA A 45 0.51 6.54 -7.91
C ALA A 45 0.72 5.03 -8.06
N PHE A 46 1.40 4.39 -7.10
CA PHE A 46 1.53 2.94 -7.04
C PHE A 46 0.17 2.24 -6.92
N LEU A 47 -0.68 2.63 -5.96
CA LEU A 47 -1.97 1.99 -5.70
C LEU A 47 -2.93 2.04 -6.90
N GLN A 48 -2.79 3.02 -7.79
CA GLN A 48 -3.61 3.12 -9.01
C GLN A 48 -3.33 2.01 -10.03
N ASN A 49 -2.10 1.49 -10.07
CA ASN A 49 -1.64 0.54 -11.11
C ASN A 49 -0.92 -0.70 -10.53
N CYS A 50 -1.01 -0.94 -9.22
CA CYS A 50 -0.31 -2.05 -8.59
C CYS A 50 -0.88 -3.42 -9.01
N ARG A 51 -0.02 -4.44 -8.94
CA ARG A 51 -0.33 -5.84 -9.26
C ARG A 51 -0.42 -6.73 -8.02
N LEU A 52 -0.68 -6.12 -6.86
CA LEU A 52 -0.91 -6.87 -5.62
C LEU A 52 -2.14 -7.76 -5.77
N ASP A 53 -2.12 -8.94 -5.16
CA ASP A 53 -3.30 -9.79 -5.11
C ASP A 53 -4.44 -9.12 -4.33
N THR A 54 -5.67 -9.53 -4.62
CA THR A 54 -6.89 -8.93 -4.10
C THR A 54 -6.92 -8.88 -2.57
N GLU A 55 -6.40 -9.91 -1.89
CA GLU A 55 -6.40 -9.98 -0.43
C GLU A 55 -5.38 -8.99 0.14
N THR A 56 -4.15 -8.99 -0.38
CA THR A 56 -3.09 -8.06 0.04
C THR A 56 -3.51 -6.61 -0.19
N LEU A 57 -4.08 -6.29 -1.36
CA LEU A 57 -4.57 -4.94 -1.66
C LEU A 57 -5.71 -4.54 -0.72
N ALA A 58 -6.70 -5.40 -0.49
CA ALA A 58 -7.80 -5.11 0.41
C ALA A 58 -7.31 -4.81 1.84
N LYS A 59 -6.32 -5.56 2.32
CA LYS A 59 -5.72 -5.38 3.64
C LYS A 59 -4.86 -4.13 3.72
N ALA A 60 -4.13 -3.79 2.66
CA ALA A 60 -3.37 -2.54 2.58
C ALA A 60 -4.32 -1.34 2.71
N LEU A 61 -5.38 -1.30 1.90
CA LEU A 61 -6.37 -0.23 1.94
C LEU A 61 -7.07 -0.12 3.29
N GLN A 62 -7.39 -1.25 3.94
CA GLN A 62 -7.94 -1.25 5.29
C GLN A 62 -6.99 -0.61 6.30
N LYS A 63 -5.71 -1.02 6.30
CA LYS A 63 -4.69 -0.49 7.20
C LYS A 63 -4.46 1.01 7.00
N ILE A 64 -4.49 1.49 5.76
CA ILE A 64 -4.36 2.92 5.46
C ILE A 64 -5.56 3.70 6.03
N ARG A 65 -6.80 3.20 5.83
CA ARG A 65 -8.02 3.81 6.38
C ARG A 65 -8.01 3.88 7.91
N ASP A 66 -7.57 2.83 8.57
CA ASP A 66 -7.51 2.74 10.04
C ASP A 66 -6.34 3.51 10.66
N SER A 67 -5.33 3.87 9.86
CA SER A 67 -4.17 4.61 10.32
C SER A 67 -4.53 6.02 10.78
N ARG A 68 -4.05 6.39 11.97
CA ARG A 68 -4.14 7.77 12.50
C ARG A 68 -3.12 8.73 11.86
N ARG A 69 -2.12 8.19 11.14
CA ARG A 69 -1.06 8.97 10.47
C ARG A 69 -1.46 9.48 9.08
N VAL A 70 -2.65 9.10 8.61
CA VAL A 70 -3.14 9.46 7.27
C VAL A 70 -4.24 10.52 7.44
N CYS A 71 -4.14 11.61 6.68
CA CYS A 71 -5.08 12.72 6.79
C CYS A 71 -6.48 12.37 6.23
N PRO A 72 -7.53 13.10 6.60
CA PRO A 72 -8.88 12.86 6.09
C PRO A 72 -9.00 12.96 4.56
N GLU A 73 -8.26 13.87 3.93
CA GLU A 73 -8.26 14.05 2.47
C GLU A 73 -7.77 12.80 1.74
N ASP A 74 -6.66 12.21 2.22
CA ASP A 74 -6.12 10.96 1.68
C ASP A 74 -7.08 9.78 1.89
N LYS A 75 -7.80 9.76 3.02
CA LYS A 75 -8.84 8.75 3.28
C LYS A 75 -10.02 8.90 2.35
N ALA A 76 -10.43 10.14 2.05
CA ALA A 76 -11.48 10.41 1.06
C ALA A 76 -11.04 9.98 -0.34
N TRP A 77 -9.79 10.24 -0.72
CA TRP A 77 -9.21 9.75 -1.98
C TRP A 77 -9.25 8.22 -2.08
N LEU A 78 -8.89 7.50 -1.00
CA LEU A 78 -8.95 6.03 -0.97
C LEU A 78 -10.37 5.48 -1.16
N ALA A 79 -11.39 6.19 -0.69
CA ALA A 79 -12.79 5.78 -0.88
C ALA A 79 -13.23 5.84 -2.34
N GLY A 80 -12.64 6.74 -3.14
CA GLY A 80 -12.87 6.85 -4.59
C GLY A 80 -12.07 5.87 -5.44
N LEU A 81 -11.12 5.12 -4.85
CA LEU A 81 -10.29 4.16 -5.57
C LEU A 81 -11.13 2.94 -5.99
N ARG A 82 -11.51 2.87 -7.27
CA ARG A 82 -12.21 1.70 -7.84
C ARG A 82 -11.22 0.54 -8.01
N LYS A 83 -11.52 -0.57 -7.35
CA LYS A 83 -10.83 -1.85 -7.59
C LYS A 83 -11.20 -2.33 -9.01
N ARG A 84 -10.20 -2.67 -9.83
CA ARG A 84 -10.43 -3.42 -11.08
C ARG A 84 -10.78 -4.86 -10.76
#